data_AF-A0A2M8DI26-F1
#
_entry.id   AF-A0A2M8DI26-F1
#
_cell.length_a   1.000
_cell.length_b   1.000
_cell.length_c   1.000
_cell.angle_alpha   90.00
_cell.angle_beta   90.00
_cell.angle_gamma   90.00
#
_symmetry.space_group_name_H-M   'P 1'
#
loop_
_entity.id
_entity.type
_entity.pdbx_description
1 polymer ?
#
loop_
_entity_poly.entity_id
_entity_poly.type
_entity_poly.pdbx_seq_one_letter_code
_entity_poly.pdbx_strand_id
1 'polypeptide(L)'
;MTEAERIKYLRIVLVLVGLTFIFGIWPLGVVWPSGWVWHEGGRSEYLEMILGIYATLGVFLLLAARDPLAHRSLIWFTVWSSIVHGGIMAIQSVANPHHIGHLFGDVAALIVVAIVVAALMPRQICATKARPATGLAVH
;
A
#
# COMPACT_ATOMS: atom_id res chain seq x y z
N MET A 1 2.05 23.22 0.09
CA MET A 1 1.89 22.21 -0.98
C MET A 1 0.52 22.39 -1.61
N THR A 2 0.50 22.77 -2.88
CA THR A 2 -0.71 22.89 -3.70
C THR A 2 -1.29 21.50 -4.01
N GLU A 3 -2.53 21.44 -4.48
CA GLU A 3 -3.17 20.17 -4.88
C GLU A 3 -2.44 19.52 -6.07
N ALA A 4 -1.99 20.32 -7.04
CA ALA A 4 -1.20 19.86 -8.17
C ALA A 4 0.14 19.24 -7.73
N GLU A 5 0.84 19.87 -6.78
CA GLU A 5 2.06 19.31 -6.18
C GLU A 5 1.79 18.01 -5.44
N ARG A 6 0.71 17.94 -4.65
CA ARG A 6 0.31 16.73 -3.92
C ARG A 6 0.07 15.56 -4.87
N ILE A 7 -0.65 15.78 -5.96
CA ILE A 7 -0.91 14.75 -6.99
C ILE A 7 0.40 14.33 -7.66
N LYS A 8 1.29 15.27 -7.99
CA LYS A 8 2.60 14.95 -8.55
C LYS A 8 3.41 14.04 -7.62
N TYR A 9 3.49 14.37 -6.34
CA TYR A 9 4.17 13.53 -5.35
C TYR A 9 3.50 12.17 -5.17
N LEU A 10 2.17 12.12 -5.15
CA LEU A 10 1.42 10.87 -5.07
C LEU A 10 1.78 9.95 -6.23
N ARG A 11 1.84 10.46 -7.46
CA ARG A 11 2.26 9.65 -8.63
C ARG A 11 3.66 9.09 -8.47
N ILE A 12 4.61 9.92 -8.04
CA ILE A 12 6.00 9.49 -7.80
C ILE A 12 6.04 8.38 -6.75
N VAL A 13 5.34 8.57 -5.62
CA VAL A 13 5.27 7.57 -4.55
C VAL A 13 4.63 6.27 -5.04
N LEU A 14 3.53 6.33 -5.77
CA LEU A 14 2.89 5.13 -6.33
C LEU A 14 3.82 4.36 -7.28
N VAL A 15 4.62 5.07 -8.08
CA VAL A 15 5.63 4.45 -8.94
C VAL A 15 6.72 3.78 -8.10
N LEU A 16 7.29 4.47 -7.12
CA LEU A 16 8.35 3.94 -6.27
C LEU A 16 7.89 2.72 -5.45
N VAL A 17 6.69 2.79 -4.87
CA VAL A 17 6.08 1.69 -4.12
C VAL A 17 5.78 0.52 -5.06
N GLY A 18 5.19 0.79 -6.22
CA GLY A 18 4.87 -0.25 -7.20
C GLY A 18 6.12 -0.99 -7.70
N LEU A 19 7.20 -0.27 -8.01
CA LEU A 19 8.48 -0.88 -8.39
C LEU A 19 9.10 -1.68 -7.24
N THR A 20 9.04 -1.16 -6.02
CA THR A 20 9.51 -1.88 -4.82
C THR A 20 8.74 -3.18 -4.61
N PHE A 21 7.43 -3.18 -4.82
CA PHE A 21 6.61 -4.39 -4.68
C PHE A 21 6.90 -5.44 -5.76
N ILE A 22 7.24 -5.03 -6.98
CA ILE A 22 7.56 -5.96 -8.07
C ILE A 22 8.99 -6.50 -7.93
N PHE A 23 9.96 -5.63 -7.66
CA PHE A 23 11.38 -5.96 -7.77
C PHE A 23 12.15 -5.88 -6.46
N GLY A 24 11.64 -5.17 -5.45
CA GLY A 24 12.38 -4.88 -4.22
C GLY A 24 12.20 -5.93 -3.13
N ILE A 25 11.00 -6.49 -2.98
CA ILE A 25 10.70 -7.44 -1.87
C ILE A 25 11.55 -8.71 -1.99
N TRP A 26 11.74 -9.27 -3.20
CA TRP A 26 12.53 -10.48 -3.39
C TRP A 26 14.02 -10.29 -3.02
N PRO A 27 14.76 -9.30 -3.55
CA PRO A 27 16.12 -9.02 -3.13
C PRO A 27 16.26 -8.72 -1.64
N LEU A 28 15.30 -8.01 -1.04
CA LEU A 28 15.31 -7.73 0.40
C LEU A 28 15.18 -9.02 1.22
N GLY A 29 14.38 -9.98 0.77
CA GLY A 29 14.32 -11.33 1.33
C GLY A 29 15.63 -12.11 1.25
N VAL A 30 16.44 -11.89 0.22
CA VAL A 30 17.76 -12.54 0.05
C VAL A 30 18.84 -11.85 0.88
N VAL A 31 18.88 -10.51 0.88
CA VAL A 31 19.92 -9.71 1.54
C VAL A 31 19.70 -9.63 3.05
N TRP A 32 18.44 -9.56 3.49
CA TRP A 32 18.07 -9.50 4.91
C TRP A 32 16.95 -10.48 5.25
N PRO A 33 17.24 -11.79 5.27
CA PRO A 33 16.23 -12.82 5.55
C PRO A 33 15.54 -12.63 6.90
N SER A 34 16.27 -12.25 7.95
CA SER A 34 15.69 -12.07 9.30
C SER A 34 14.69 -10.91 9.43
N GLY A 35 14.57 -10.04 8.42
CA GLY A 35 13.61 -8.94 8.38
C GLY A 35 12.45 -9.15 7.41
N TRP A 36 12.54 -10.16 6.52
CA TRP A 36 11.65 -10.31 5.36
C TRP A 36 11.20 -11.75 5.10
N VAL A 37 11.86 -12.74 5.69
CA VAL A 37 11.57 -14.17 5.52
C VAL A 37 11.13 -14.77 6.85
N TRP A 38 9.84 -15.05 6.96
CA TRP A 38 9.21 -15.55 8.18
C TRP A 38 9.37 -17.07 8.42
N HIS A 39 10.10 -17.78 7.55
CA HIS A 39 10.25 -19.24 7.63
C HIS A 39 11.72 -19.62 7.83
N GLU A 40 11.98 -20.53 8.77
CA GLU A 40 13.30 -21.11 8.99
C GLU A 40 13.48 -22.39 8.14
N GLY A 41 14.11 -22.23 6.97
CA GLY A 41 14.58 -23.34 6.14
C GLY A 41 13.66 -23.73 4.96
N GLY A 42 14.29 -23.97 3.79
CA GLY A 42 13.62 -24.47 2.58
C GLY A 42 12.92 -23.39 1.72
N ARG A 43 12.20 -23.83 0.68
CA ARG A 43 11.30 -22.97 -0.11
C ARG A 43 10.05 -22.70 0.73
N SER A 44 9.74 -21.42 0.95
CA SER A 44 8.47 -21.02 1.59
C SER A 44 7.43 -20.79 0.50
N GLU A 45 6.49 -21.74 0.36
CA GLU A 45 5.36 -21.61 -0.58
C GLU A 45 4.52 -20.37 -0.28
N TYR A 46 4.42 -19.99 1.00
CA TYR A 46 3.76 -18.76 1.44
C TYR A 46 4.50 -17.50 0.95
N LEU A 47 5.84 -17.48 1.01
CA LEU A 47 6.64 -16.37 0.50
C LEU A 47 6.43 -16.18 -1.01
N GLU A 48 6.42 -17.26 -1.78
CA GLU A 48 6.16 -17.20 -3.22
C GLU A 48 4.76 -16.65 -3.54
N MET A 49 3.75 -17.08 -2.78
CA MET A 49 2.38 -16.56 -2.92
C MET A 49 2.28 -15.07 -2.60
N ILE A 50 2.84 -14.63 -1.46
CA ILE A 50 2.74 -13.22 -1.04
C ILE A 50 3.53 -12.30 -1.99
N LEU A 51 4.67 -12.76 -2.53
CA LEU A 51 5.40 -12.05 -3.57
C LEU A 51 4.57 -11.87 -4.84
N GLY A 52 3.83 -12.90 -5.26
CA GLY A 52 2.90 -12.79 -6.39
C GLY A 52 1.79 -11.75 -6.15
N ILE A 53 1.22 -11.73 -4.94
CA ILE A 53 0.20 -10.74 -4.55
C ILE A 53 0.80 -9.33 -4.57
N TYR A 54 1.98 -9.12 -3.97
CA TYR A 54 2.62 -7.81 -3.98
C TYR A 54 3.03 -7.38 -5.39
N ALA A 55 3.56 -8.28 -6.23
CA ALA A 55 3.92 -7.96 -7.60
C ALA A 55 2.70 -7.51 -8.43
N THR A 56 1.57 -8.22 -8.32
CA THR A 56 0.32 -7.82 -8.99
C THR A 56 -0.20 -6.49 -8.46
N LEU A 57 -0.22 -6.29 -7.14
CA LEU A 57 -0.55 -5.00 -6.52
C LEU A 57 0.37 -3.88 -7.03
N GLY A 58 1.67 -4.15 -7.15
CA GLY A 58 2.66 -3.22 -7.67
C GLY A 58 2.35 -2.78 -9.10
N VAL A 59 1.98 -3.70 -9.99
CA VAL A 59 1.53 -3.38 -11.35
C VAL A 59 0.31 -2.47 -11.32
N PHE A 60 -0.69 -2.78 -10.49
CA PHE A 60 -1.88 -1.94 -10.37
C PHE A 60 -1.56 -0.56 -9.79
N LEU A 61 -0.57 -0.42 -8.90
CA LEU A 61 -0.09 0.87 -8.39
C LEU A 61 0.60 1.69 -9.48
N LEU A 62 1.38 1.06 -10.37
CA LEU A 62 1.97 1.72 -11.54
C LEU A 62 0.88 2.24 -12.49
N LEU A 63 -0.19 1.48 -12.69
CA LEU A 63 -1.34 1.90 -13.48
C LEU A 63 -2.08 3.06 -12.79
N ALA A 64 -2.31 2.96 -11.48
CA ALA A 64 -2.94 4.02 -10.68
C ALA A 64 -2.13 5.31 -10.66
N ALA A 65 -0.81 5.25 -10.79
CA ALA A 65 0.03 6.45 -10.89
C ALA A 65 -0.28 7.31 -12.13
N ARG A 66 -0.87 6.74 -13.20
CA ARG A 66 -1.27 7.53 -14.39
C ARG A 66 -2.47 8.41 -14.10
N ASP A 67 -3.47 7.86 -13.39
CA ASP A 67 -4.64 8.60 -12.92
C ASP A 67 -4.99 8.21 -11.48
N PRO A 68 -4.35 8.83 -10.47
CA PRO A 68 -4.57 8.49 -9.07
C PRO A 68 -6.01 8.77 -8.60
N LEU A 69 -6.68 9.71 -9.26
CA LEU A 69 -8.00 10.20 -8.86
C LEU A 69 -9.09 9.22 -9.32
N ALA A 70 -8.86 8.48 -10.40
CA ALA A 70 -9.72 7.37 -10.82
C ALA A 70 -9.50 6.09 -10.00
N HIS A 71 -8.30 5.88 -9.44
CA HIS A 71 -7.92 4.61 -8.79
C HIS A 71 -7.88 4.68 -7.24
N ARG A 72 -8.69 5.56 -6.64
CA ARG A 72 -8.62 5.82 -5.19
C ARG A 72 -8.93 4.62 -4.31
N SER A 73 -9.86 3.76 -4.74
CA SER A 73 -10.20 2.54 -4.00
C SER A 73 -9.00 1.63 -3.84
N LEU A 74 -8.21 1.45 -4.92
CA LEU A 74 -6.96 0.68 -4.90
C LEU A 74 -5.91 1.33 -3.99
N ILE A 75 -5.78 2.67 -4.06
CA ILE A 75 -4.80 3.39 -3.22
C ILE A 75 -5.18 3.27 -1.74
N TRP A 76 -6.46 3.45 -1.39
CA TRP A 76 -6.94 3.24 -0.02
C TRP A 76 -6.86 1.78 0.42
N PHE A 77 -7.12 0.84 -0.48
CA PHE A 77 -6.90 -0.57 -0.22
C PHE A 77 -5.43 -0.83 0.12
N THR A 78 -4.48 -0.22 -0.59
CA THR A 78 -3.05 -0.34 -0.32
C THR A 78 -2.69 0.20 1.06
N VAL A 79 -3.28 1.34 1.45
CA VAL A 79 -3.10 1.92 2.80
C VAL A 79 -3.63 0.97 3.88
N TRP A 80 -4.90 0.57 3.79
CA TRP A 80 -5.53 -0.26 4.82
C TRP A 80 -4.95 -1.68 4.88
N SER A 81 -4.68 -2.30 3.74
CA SER A 81 -4.02 -3.61 3.69
C SER A 81 -2.63 -3.55 4.31
N SER A 82 -1.85 -2.50 4.06
CA SER A 82 -0.52 -2.34 4.68
C SER A 82 -0.61 -2.15 6.19
N ILE A 83 -1.59 -1.40 6.69
CA ILE A 83 -1.83 -1.23 8.14
C ILE A 83 -2.22 -2.55 8.78
N VAL A 84 -3.19 -3.27 8.20
CA VAL A 84 -3.68 -4.55 8.74
C VAL A 84 -2.58 -5.60 8.68
N HIS A 85 -1.90 -5.75 7.55
CA HIS A 85 -0.83 -6.73 7.37
C HIS A 85 0.34 -6.42 8.31
N GLY A 86 0.81 -5.17 8.35
CA GLY A 86 1.86 -4.74 9.28
C GLY A 86 1.47 -4.90 10.74
N GLY A 87 0.21 -4.62 11.11
CA GLY A 87 -0.30 -4.80 12.47
C GLY A 87 -0.34 -6.26 12.91
N ILE A 88 -0.80 -7.17 12.04
CA ILE A 88 -0.77 -8.62 12.29
C ILE A 88 0.67 -9.09 12.50
N MET A 89 1.58 -8.69 11.60
CA MET A 89 3.00 -9.04 11.70
C MET A 89 3.66 -8.44 12.95
N ALA A 90 3.28 -7.23 13.36
CA ALA A 90 3.79 -6.64 14.60
C ALA A 90 3.36 -7.43 15.84
N ILE A 91 2.08 -7.82 15.91
CA ILE A 91 1.56 -8.64 17.03
C ILE A 91 2.28 -10.00 17.07
N GLN A 92 2.45 -10.65 15.91
CA GLN A 92 3.14 -11.94 15.80
C GLN A 92 4.64 -11.84 16.16
N SER A 93 5.31 -10.74 15.79
CA SER A 93 6.71 -10.48 16.11
C SER A 93 6.93 -10.23 17.61
N VAL A 94 6.02 -9.51 18.27
CA VAL A 94 6.10 -9.23 19.72
C VAL A 94 5.78 -10.47 20.55
N ALA A 95 4.87 -11.34 20.07
CA ALA A 95 4.53 -12.59 20.74
C ALA A 95 5.67 -13.63 20.73
N ASN A 96 6.63 -13.52 19.80
CA ASN A 96 7.74 -14.45 19.65
C ASN A 96 9.09 -13.71 19.56
N PRO A 97 9.89 -13.68 20.63
CA PRO A 97 11.16 -12.93 20.69
C PRO A 97 12.18 -13.29 19.60
N HIS A 98 12.05 -14.47 18.97
CA HIS A 98 12.92 -14.89 17.86
C HIS A 98 12.68 -14.12 16.55
N HIS A 99 11.55 -13.39 16.43
CA HIS A 99 11.09 -12.70 15.21
C HIS A 99 11.21 -11.16 15.27
N ILE A 100 11.93 -10.59 16.24
CA ILE A 100 12.11 -9.13 16.39
C ILE A 100 12.69 -8.46 15.14
N GLY A 101 13.45 -9.20 14.31
CA GLY A 101 14.00 -8.69 13.05
C GLY A 101 12.95 -8.21 12.05
N HIS A 102 11.76 -8.84 12.02
CA HIS A 102 10.65 -8.45 11.15
C HIS A 102 10.03 -7.10 11.56
N LEU A 103 10.02 -6.81 12.86
CA LEU A 103 9.49 -5.56 13.39
C LEU A 103 10.17 -4.32 12.78
N PHE A 104 11.49 -4.42 12.53
CA PHE A 104 12.29 -3.35 11.93
C PHE A 104 12.39 -3.42 10.40
N GLY A 105 11.95 -4.52 9.79
CA GLY A 105 12.00 -4.76 8.34
C GLY A 105 10.67 -4.46 7.65
N ASP A 106 9.95 -5.52 7.29
CA ASP A 106 8.71 -5.47 6.53
C ASP A 106 7.58 -4.71 7.24
N VAL A 107 7.44 -4.86 8.56
CA VAL A 107 6.45 -4.14 9.38
C VAL A 107 6.65 -2.62 9.28
N ALA A 108 7.88 -2.15 9.53
CA ALA A 108 8.20 -0.73 9.48
C ALA A 108 8.01 -0.16 8.06
N ALA A 109 8.44 -0.90 7.04
CA ALA A 109 8.29 -0.50 5.64
C ALA A 109 6.81 -0.31 5.25
N LEU A 110 5.94 -1.26 5.63
CA LEU A 110 4.51 -1.18 5.31
C LEU A 110 3.81 -0.01 6.01
N ILE A 111 4.15 0.27 7.27
CA ILE A 111 3.59 1.40 8.00
C ILE A 111 4.04 2.73 7.40
N VAL A 112 5.32 2.85 7.01
CA VAL A 112 5.82 4.05 6.33
C VAL A 112 5.11 4.27 4.99
N VAL A 113 4.96 3.22 4.18
CA VAL A 113 4.22 3.30 2.90
C VAL A 113 2.78 3.75 3.14
N ALA A 114 2.09 3.16 4.13
CA ALA A 114 0.71 3.53 4.47
C ALA A 114 0.60 5.02 4.85
N ILE A 115 1.48 5.51 5.71
CA ILE A 115 1.49 6.92 6.17
C ILE A 115 1.75 7.86 4.99
N VAL A 116 2.76 7.60 4.17
CA VAL A 116 3.15 8.46 3.06
C VAL A 116 2.02 8.52 2.02
N VAL A 117 1.46 7.37 1.63
CA VAL A 117 0.37 7.29 0.65
C VAL A 117 -0.91 7.96 1.18
N ALA A 118 -1.28 7.70 2.45
CA ALA A 118 -2.46 8.31 3.07
C ALA A 118 -2.31 9.84 3.22
N ALA A 119 -1.12 10.33 3.56
CA ALA A 119 -0.85 11.76 3.67
C ALA A 119 -0.95 12.46 2.31
N LEU A 120 -0.55 11.81 1.22
CA LEU A 120 -0.59 12.37 -0.13
C LEU A 120 -1.94 12.22 -0.82
N MET A 121 -2.81 11.30 -0.38
CA MET A 121 -4.15 11.16 -0.94
C MET A 121 -5.00 12.43 -0.71
N PRO A 122 -5.55 13.05 -1.78
CA PRO A 122 -6.49 14.16 -1.62
C PRO A 122 -7.74 13.66 -0.90
N ARG A 123 -8.05 14.23 0.27
CA ARG A 123 -9.34 14.02 0.94
C ARG A 123 -10.40 14.70 0.09
N GLN A 124 -11.23 13.94 -0.60
CA GLN A 124 -12.44 14.55 -1.14
C GLN A 124 -13.34 14.90 0.05
N ILE A 125 -13.51 16.20 0.25
CA ILE A 125 -14.73 16.75 0.82
C ILE A 125 -15.85 16.05 0.08
N CYS A 126 -16.72 15.36 0.82
CA CYS A 126 -17.91 14.74 0.30
C CYS A 126 -18.62 15.78 -0.58
N ALA A 127 -18.45 15.68 -1.89
CA ALA A 127 -19.26 16.42 -2.83
C ALA A 127 -20.61 15.71 -2.78
N THR A 128 -21.41 16.08 -1.77
CA THR A 128 -22.84 15.86 -1.78
C THR A 128 -23.30 16.38 -3.12
N LYS A 129 -23.55 15.46 -4.05
CA LYS A 129 -24.13 15.74 -5.35
C LYS A 129 -25.51 16.29 -5.04
N ALA A 130 -25.62 17.62 -4.88
CA ALA A 130 -26.90 18.29 -4.79
C ALA A 130 -27.59 18.02 -6.13
N ARG A 131 -28.46 17.02 -6.14
CA ARG A 131 -29.30 16.72 -7.29
C ARG A 131 -30.19 17.96 -7.48
N PRO A 132 -30.11 18.69 -8.59
CA PRO A 132 -31.11 19.72 -8.85
C PRO A 132 -32.47 19.01 -8.89
N ALA A 133 -33.36 19.40 -7.99
CA ALA A 133 -34.77 19.08 -8.09
C ALA A 133 -35.28 19.81 -9.33
N THR A 134 -35.22 19.16 -10.49
CA THR A 134 -35.90 19.65 -11.68
C THR A 134 -37.38 19.66 -11.35
N GLY A 135 -37.91 20.85 -11.10
CA GLY A 135 -39.32 21.08 -10.82
C GLY A 135 -40.14 20.57 -12.00
N LEU A 136 -41.01 19.61 -11.73
CA LEU A 136 -42.22 19.45 -12.53
C LEU A 136 -43.16 20.59 -12.14
N ALA A 137 -43.02 21.72 -12.83
CA ALA A 137 -44.10 22.68 -12.97
C ALA A 137 -44.93 22.26 -14.19
N VAL A 138 -46.18 21.89 -13.91
CA VAL A 138 -47.40 22.23 -14.67
C VAL A 138 -47.30 22.19 -16.20
N HIS A 139 -47.98 21.22 -16.81
CA HIS A 139 -49.09 21.44 -17.75
C HIS A 139 -49.90 20.16 -17.94
#